data_AF-A0A3B8ML16-F1
#
_entry.id   AF-A0A3B8ML16-F1
#
_cell.length_a   1.000
_cell.length_b   1.000
_cell.length_c   1.000
_cell.angle_alpha   90.00
_cell.angle_beta   90.00
_cell.angle_gamma   90.00
#
_symmetry.space_group_name_H-M   'P 1'
#
loop_
_entity.id
_entity.type
_entity.pdbx_description
1 polymer ?
#
loop_
_entity_poly.entity_id
_entity_poly.type
_entity_poly.pdbx_seq_one_letter_code
_entity_poly.pdbx_strand_id
1 'polypeptide(L)'
;MSPVSQPIDDHRQAITDAIRDHGFVVVEAPTGSGKSTRIPIRLENIVEGLILVVQPRRVAARSLAQFLSSERGQRVGESIGFRIRFDDHSSRNTRVLFATLGVALRMLRENGGPRLGAVILDEFHEGGLEADLCAAILLEARRKCHSRAPIVLTSATLDGQALADQIGGVRLTAEGRTYPARSETSRNHFRPVPKTSTNGSPPLSVAQLASKKVMCSFFCPAKERSTLAERPVNKPYQETSTSSHSTPDCTHSQSIGFSRTD
;
A
#
# COMPACT_ATOMS: atom_id res chain seq x y z
N MET A 1 -19.28 11.16 3.61
CA MET A 1 -19.57 9.82 4.14
C MET A 1 -18.95 9.73 5.53
N SER A 2 -19.68 9.27 6.54
CA SER A 2 -19.07 9.02 7.86
C SER A 2 -18.04 7.89 7.73
N PRO A 3 -16.84 8.02 8.33
CA PRO A 3 -15.79 7.02 8.16
C PRO A 3 -16.25 5.66 8.70
N VAL A 4 -16.00 4.61 7.93
CA VAL A 4 -16.27 3.23 8.35
C VAL A 4 -15.38 2.89 9.56
N SER A 5 -15.98 2.38 10.63
CA SER A 5 -15.29 1.94 11.84
C SER A 5 -14.32 0.81 11.50
N GLN A 6 -13.06 0.95 11.92
CA GLN A 6 -12.01 -0.05 11.71
C GLN A 6 -11.65 -0.72 13.04
N PRO A 7 -11.17 -1.99 13.05
CA PRO A 7 -10.84 -2.72 14.29
C PRO A 7 -9.90 -1.95 15.23
N ILE A 8 -8.97 -1.16 14.68
CA ILE A 8 -8.04 -0.38 15.51
C ILE A 8 -8.71 0.79 16.26
N ASP A 9 -9.89 1.23 15.82
CA ASP A 9 -10.61 2.33 16.46
C ASP A 9 -11.09 1.95 17.87
N ASP A 10 -11.34 0.66 18.14
CA ASP A 10 -11.73 0.13 19.45
C ASP A 10 -10.58 0.25 20.47
N HIS A 11 -9.33 0.22 19.99
CA HIS A 11 -8.13 0.30 20.83
C HIS A 11 -7.51 1.71 20.87
N ARG A 12 -8.24 2.72 20.36
CA ARG A 12 -7.72 4.09 20.18
C ARG A 12 -7.12 4.71 21.44
N GLN A 13 -7.73 4.48 22.59
CA GLN A 13 -7.32 5.11 23.84
C GLN A 13 -6.06 4.43 24.37
N ALA A 14 -6.03 3.09 24.39
CA ALA A 14 -4.87 2.31 24.76
C ALA A 14 -3.64 2.65 23.89
N ILE A 15 -3.81 2.81 22.58
CA ILE A 15 -2.73 3.24 21.67
C ILE A 15 -2.22 4.62 22.03
N THR A 16 -3.14 5.56 22.31
CA THR A 16 -2.79 6.94 22.65
C THR A 16 -2.01 7.01 23.97
N ASP A 17 -2.48 6.29 24.99
CA ASP A 17 -1.87 6.30 26.31
C ASP A 17 -0.52 5.57 26.29
N ALA A 18 -0.42 4.43 25.60
CA ALA A 18 0.87 3.74 25.44
C ALA A 18 1.91 4.61 24.73
N ILE A 19 1.52 5.36 23.69
CA ILE A 19 2.44 6.26 22.98
C ILE A 19 2.85 7.46 23.84
N ARG A 20 1.97 7.94 24.73
CA ARG A 20 2.27 9.04 25.65
C ARG A 20 3.21 8.59 26.76
N ASP A 21 2.94 7.43 27.33
CA ASP A 21 3.60 6.92 28.53
C ASP A 21 4.90 6.16 28.17
N HIS A 22 4.97 5.61 26.96
CA HIS A 22 6.12 4.88 26.47
C HIS A 22 6.72 5.52 25.22
N GLY A 23 8.04 5.58 25.19
CA GLY A 23 8.79 6.08 24.04
C GLY A 23 8.76 5.17 22.81
N PHE A 24 8.43 3.90 23.02
CA PHE A 24 8.49 2.86 22.01
C PHE A 24 7.28 1.94 22.16
N VAL A 25 6.49 1.80 21.10
CA VAL A 25 5.26 1.01 21.10
C VAL A 25 5.24 0.08 19.89
N VAL A 26 4.94 -1.19 20.12
CA VAL A 26 4.69 -2.18 19.06
C VAL A 26 3.19 -2.39 18.98
N VAL A 27 2.57 -2.07 17.85
CA VAL A 27 1.14 -2.27 17.58
C VAL A 27 0.97 -3.45 16.64
N GLU A 28 0.42 -4.54 17.16
CA GLU A 28 0.13 -5.76 16.42
C GLU A 28 -1.36 -5.83 16.10
N ALA A 29 -1.69 -5.91 14.81
CA ALA A 29 -3.07 -6.11 14.37
C ALA A 29 -3.10 -6.72 12.96
N PRO A 30 -4.13 -7.47 12.55
CA PRO A 30 -4.18 -8.08 11.23
C PRO A 30 -4.27 -7.06 10.09
N THR A 31 -3.93 -7.45 8.87
CA THR A 31 -4.09 -6.58 7.68
C THR A 31 -5.53 -6.12 7.51
N GLY A 32 -5.73 -4.92 6.98
CA GLY A 32 -7.07 -4.30 6.88
C GLY A 32 -7.64 -3.77 8.21
N SER A 33 -6.93 -3.89 9.33
CA SER A 33 -7.38 -3.35 10.62
C SER A 33 -7.32 -1.83 10.75
N GLY A 34 -6.70 -1.13 9.79
CA GLY A 34 -6.59 0.33 9.79
C GLY A 34 -5.30 0.93 10.36
N LYS A 35 -4.30 0.12 10.72
CA LYS A 35 -3.01 0.57 11.31
C LYS A 35 -2.40 1.76 10.54
N SER A 36 -2.17 1.55 9.25
CA SER A 36 -1.49 2.51 8.37
C SER A 36 -2.29 3.80 8.09
N THR A 37 -3.60 3.79 8.37
CA THR A 37 -4.49 4.93 8.11
C THR A 37 -4.93 5.67 9.38
N ARG A 38 -5.11 4.98 10.50
CA ARG A 38 -5.64 5.57 11.75
C ARG A 38 -4.55 6.01 12.72
N ILE A 39 -3.46 5.24 12.86
CA ILE A 39 -2.38 5.56 13.81
C ILE A 39 -1.71 6.91 13.46
N PRO A 40 -1.32 7.20 12.20
CA PRO A 40 -0.68 8.47 11.87
C PRO A 40 -1.58 9.67 12.19
N ILE A 41 -2.88 9.56 11.90
CA ILE A 41 -3.86 10.63 12.13
C ILE A 41 -4.13 10.83 13.62
N ARG A 42 -4.09 9.76 14.41
CA ARG A 42 -4.19 9.86 15.86
C ARG A 42 -3.01 10.63 16.45
N LEU A 43 -1.80 10.34 15.97
CA LEU A 43 -0.57 10.96 16.43
C LEU A 43 -0.57 12.49 16.22
N GLU A 44 -1.19 13.01 15.16
CA GLU A 44 -1.25 14.46 14.91
C GLU A 44 -1.84 15.27 16.06
N ASN A 45 -2.73 14.67 16.87
CA ASN A 45 -3.36 15.36 18.00
C ASN A 45 -2.57 15.24 19.31
N ILE A 46 -1.47 14.47 19.33
CA ILE A 46 -0.71 14.19 20.55
C ILE A 46 0.78 14.51 20.45
N VAL A 47 1.31 14.71 19.24
CA VAL A 47 2.70 15.12 19.04
C VAL A 47 2.79 16.39 18.20
N GLU A 48 3.79 17.20 18.53
CA GLU A 48 4.18 18.34 17.70
C GLU A 48 5.36 17.96 16.81
N GLY A 49 5.26 18.29 15.52
CA GLY A 49 6.30 18.09 14.53
C GLY A 49 5.78 17.28 13.34
N LEU A 50 6.72 16.73 12.56
CA LEU A 50 6.44 15.84 11.44
C LEU A 50 6.24 14.41 11.94
N ILE A 51 5.17 13.75 11.51
CA ILE A 51 4.95 12.32 11.71
C ILE A 51 5.47 11.60 10.47
N LEU A 52 6.60 10.92 10.62
CA LEU A 52 7.22 10.16 9.54
C LEU A 52 6.71 8.73 9.56
N VAL A 53 6.02 8.32 8.50
CA VAL A 53 5.54 6.94 8.32
C VAL A 53 6.41 6.24 7.30
N VAL A 54 7.22 5.31 7.76
CA VAL A 54 8.14 4.54 6.94
C VAL A 54 7.42 3.32 6.39
N GLN A 55 7.39 3.21 5.06
CA GLN A 55 6.68 2.16 4.32
C GLN A 55 7.69 1.32 3.53
N PRO A 56 7.59 -0.02 3.55
CA PRO A 56 8.50 -0.88 2.80
C PRO A 56 8.28 -0.73 1.28
N ARG A 57 7.03 -0.43 0.86
CA ARG A 57 6.65 -0.43 -0.56
C ARG A 57 6.30 0.97 -1.04
N ARG A 58 6.88 1.38 -2.18
CA ARG A 58 6.59 2.65 -2.87
C ARG A 58 5.11 2.85 -3.16
N VAL A 59 4.45 1.80 -3.64
CA VAL A 59 3.02 1.83 -3.99
C VAL A 59 2.18 2.08 -2.74
N ALA A 60 2.50 1.42 -1.62
CA ALA A 60 1.79 1.63 -0.36
C ALA A 60 1.93 3.08 0.15
N ALA A 61 3.16 3.62 0.17
CA ALA A 61 3.39 5.01 0.57
C ALA A 61 2.55 6.02 -0.23
N ARG A 62 2.53 5.87 -1.56
CA ARG A 62 1.74 6.75 -2.44
C ARG A 62 0.24 6.57 -2.22
N SER A 63 -0.24 5.33 -2.22
CA SER A 63 -1.67 5.03 -2.10
C SER A 63 -2.23 5.46 -0.74
N LEU A 64 -1.48 5.31 0.35
CA LEU A 64 -1.90 5.77 1.68
C LEU A 64 -1.99 7.29 1.77
N ALA A 65 -0.98 8.00 1.23
CA ALA A 65 -1.01 9.46 1.19
C ALA A 65 -2.17 10.00 0.34
N GLN A 66 -2.44 9.38 -0.82
CA GLN A 66 -3.58 9.72 -1.67
C GLN A 66 -4.92 9.45 -0.97
N PHE A 67 -5.07 8.27 -0.37
CA PHE A 67 -6.26 7.88 0.36
C PHE A 67 -6.56 8.87 1.50
N LEU A 68 -5.60 9.11 2.39
CA LEU A 68 -5.82 10.01 3.53
C LEU A 68 -6.00 11.48 3.13
N SER A 69 -5.37 11.93 2.04
CA SER A 69 -5.62 13.27 1.50
C SER A 69 -7.04 13.40 0.96
N SER A 70 -7.54 12.38 0.27
CA SER A 70 -8.92 12.34 -0.22
C SER A 70 -9.95 12.33 0.91
N GLU A 71 -9.70 11.57 1.99
CA GLU A 71 -10.54 11.57 3.20
C GLU A 71 -10.62 12.95 3.85
N ARG A 72 -9.58 13.78 3.70
CA ARG A 72 -9.56 15.18 4.17
C ARG A 72 -10.07 16.19 3.15
N GLY A 73 -10.41 15.78 1.94
CA GLY A 73 -10.78 16.69 0.86
C GLY A 73 -9.66 17.66 0.45
N GLN A 74 -8.39 17.27 0.61
CA GLN A 74 -7.22 18.10 0.30
C GLN A 74 -6.36 17.44 -0.80
N ARG A 75 -5.42 18.20 -1.37
CA ARG A 75 -4.41 17.64 -2.28
C ARG A 75 -3.27 16.98 -1.50
N VAL A 76 -2.66 15.96 -2.10
CA VAL A 76 -1.43 15.36 -1.58
C VAL A 76 -0.31 16.42 -1.57
N GLY A 77 0.42 16.48 -0.46
CA GLY A 77 1.47 17.47 -0.20
C GLY A 77 1.00 18.66 0.63
N GLU A 78 -0.30 18.78 0.93
CA GLU A 78 -0.82 19.70 1.95
C GLU A 78 -0.50 19.14 3.35
N SER A 79 -1.48 18.79 4.18
CA SER A 79 -1.20 18.22 5.51
C SER A 79 -0.71 16.77 5.46
N ILE A 80 -0.94 16.05 4.35
CA ILE A 80 -0.52 14.67 4.15
C ILE A 80 0.24 14.57 2.83
N GLY A 81 1.43 13.99 2.87
CA GLY A 81 2.31 13.87 1.71
C GLY A 81 3.03 12.52 1.65
N PHE A 82 3.76 12.30 0.56
CA PHE A 82 4.70 11.19 0.48
C PHE A 82 6.02 11.64 -0.13
N ARG A 83 7.09 10.93 0.21
CA ARG A 83 8.42 11.07 -0.41
C ARG A 83 9.03 9.71 -0.68
N ILE A 84 9.19 9.39 -1.95
CA ILE A 84 9.85 8.16 -2.41
C ILE A 84 10.99 8.53 -3.36
N ARG A 85 11.81 7.56 -3.75
CA ARG A 85 12.91 7.83 -4.67
C ARG A 85 12.38 8.44 -5.98
N PHE A 86 12.92 9.60 -6.33
CA PHE A 86 12.60 10.40 -7.53
C PHE A 86 11.18 10.97 -7.59
N ASP A 87 10.44 10.97 -6.49
CA ASP A 87 9.06 11.46 -6.47
C ASP A 87 8.70 11.97 -5.07
N ASP A 88 8.46 13.27 -4.96
CA ASP A 88 8.29 13.99 -3.71
C ASP A 88 7.08 14.91 -3.77
N HIS A 89 6.06 14.54 -3.01
CA HIS A 89 4.84 15.32 -2.82
C HIS A 89 4.71 15.68 -1.35
N SER A 90 5.67 16.44 -0.84
CA SER A 90 5.67 17.02 0.50
C SER A 90 5.86 18.53 0.45
N SER A 91 5.41 19.22 1.49
CA SER A 91 5.61 20.66 1.65
C SER A 91 5.97 20.99 3.09
N ARG A 92 6.23 22.27 3.37
CA ARG A 92 6.44 22.77 4.75
C ARG A 92 5.22 22.56 5.65
N ASN A 93 4.03 22.41 5.05
CA ASN A 93 2.77 22.21 5.77
C ASN A 93 2.44 20.73 6.01
N THR A 94 3.24 19.81 5.46
CA THR A 94 3.02 18.37 5.63
C THR A 94 3.23 17.97 7.08
N ARG A 95 2.18 17.44 7.70
CA ARG A 95 2.15 16.91 9.07
C ARG A 95 2.37 15.42 9.11
N VAL A 96 1.80 14.67 8.16
CA VAL A 96 2.04 13.22 8.00
C VAL A 96 2.75 12.98 6.67
N LEU A 97 3.94 12.41 6.74
CA LEU A 97 4.76 12.10 5.57
C LEU A 97 5.00 10.60 5.45
N PHE A 98 4.48 10.00 4.39
CA PHE A 98 4.79 8.61 4.03
C PHE A 98 6.10 8.56 3.25
N ALA A 99 7.09 7.83 3.72
CA ALA A 99 8.37 7.70 3.03
C ALA A 99 8.78 6.25 2.86
N THR A 100 9.44 5.92 1.75
CA THR A 100 10.15 4.64 1.68
C THR A 100 11.34 4.61 2.62
N LEU A 101 11.68 3.43 3.12
CA LEU A 101 12.76 3.19 4.07
C LEU A 101 14.09 3.88 3.74
N GLY A 102 14.61 3.72 2.52
CA GLY A 102 15.86 4.38 2.11
C GLY A 102 15.77 5.93 2.09
N VAL A 103 14.59 6.49 1.81
CA VAL A 103 14.36 7.95 1.90
C VAL A 103 14.30 8.38 3.36
N ALA A 104 13.60 7.63 4.21
CA ALA A 104 13.51 7.90 5.64
C ALA A 104 14.89 7.87 6.31
N LEU A 105 15.71 6.84 6.02
CA LEU A 105 17.08 6.74 6.53
C LEU A 105 17.95 7.94 6.12
N ARG A 106 17.79 8.42 4.89
CA ARG A 106 18.49 9.64 4.43
C ARG A 106 18.03 10.87 5.21
N MET A 107 16.73 11.06 5.36
CA MET A 107 16.17 12.18 6.12
C MET A 107 16.63 12.18 7.59
N LEU A 108 16.69 11.01 8.22
CA LEU A 108 17.13 10.85 9.61
C LEU A 108 18.61 11.20 9.80
N ARG A 109 19.43 11.07 8.75
CA ARG A 109 20.85 11.42 8.77
C ARG A 109 21.14 12.87 8.38
N GLU A 110 20.18 13.55 7.75
CA GLU A 110 20.35 14.94 7.29
C GLU A 110 20.31 15.90 8.49
N ASN A 111 21.43 16.58 8.75
CA ASN A 111 21.51 17.63 9.76
C ASN A 111 20.57 18.79 9.38
N GLY A 112 19.74 19.25 10.31
CA GLY A 112 18.77 20.32 10.05
C GLY A 112 17.49 19.87 9.33
N GLY A 113 17.23 18.56 9.27
CA GLY A 113 15.96 18.02 8.80
C GLY A 113 14.74 18.48 9.63
N PRO A 114 13.51 18.17 9.18
CA PRO A 114 12.30 18.58 9.89
C PRO A 114 12.27 17.98 11.30
N ARG A 115 11.79 18.77 12.27
CA ARG A 115 11.59 18.29 13.65
C ARG A 115 10.56 17.17 13.65
N LEU A 116 11.01 15.96 13.97
CA LEU A 116 10.13 14.80 14.06
C LEU A 116 9.31 14.86 15.35
N GLY A 117 8.00 14.74 15.20
CA GLY A 117 7.05 14.56 16.29
C GLY A 117 6.90 13.09 16.65
N ALA A 118 6.87 12.20 15.65
CA ALA A 118 6.83 10.75 15.83
C ALA A 118 7.41 10.03 14.60
N VAL A 119 7.81 8.78 14.78
CA VAL A 119 8.21 7.90 13.67
C VAL A 119 7.43 6.60 13.75
N ILE A 120 6.84 6.18 12.63
CA ILE A 120 6.12 4.92 12.51
C ILE A 120 6.87 4.06 11.50
N LEU A 121 7.34 2.86 11.89
CA LEU A 121 7.80 1.86 10.93
C LEU A 121 6.62 0.93 10.64
N ASP A 122 5.98 1.13 9.49
CA ASP A 122 4.78 0.40 9.11
C ASP A 122 5.14 -0.91 8.41
N GLU A 123 4.32 -1.94 8.61
CA GLU A 123 4.53 -3.28 8.05
C GLU A 123 5.96 -3.81 8.33
N PHE A 124 6.39 -3.65 9.60
CA PHE A 124 7.78 -3.91 10.02
C PHE A 124 8.26 -5.32 9.64
N HIS A 125 7.36 -6.30 9.66
CA HIS A 125 7.62 -7.68 9.28
C HIS A 125 8.05 -7.88 7.81
N GLU A 126 7.78 -6.91 6.92
CA GLU A 126 8.19 -6.96 5.52
C GLU A 126 9.55 -6.29 5.26
N GLY A 127 10.09 -5.54 6.21
CA GLY A 127 11.23 -4.65 6.00
C GLY A 127 12.61 -5.30 6.12
N GLY A 128 12.70 -6.47 6.75
CA GLY A 128 13.96 -7.18 6.99
C GLY A 128 15.05 -6.31 7.63
N LEU A 129 16.31 -6.55 7.27
CA LEU A 129 17.48 -5.89 7.86
C LEU A 129 17.46 -4.36 7.78
N GLU A 130 16.90 -3.79 6.71
CA GLU A 130 16.84 -2.34 6.56
C GLU A 130 15.91 -1.70 7.60
N ALA A 131 14.80 -2.37 7.94
CA ALA A 131 13.85 -1.88 8.94
C ALA A 131 14.45 -2.01 10.34
N ASP A 132 15.15 -3.11 10.61
CA ASP A 132 15.92 -3.30 11.85
C ASP A 132 16.98 -2.21 12.02
N LEU A 133 17.73 -1.90 10.95
CA LEU A 133 18.71 -0.81 10.96
C LEU A 133 18.06 0.55 11.24
N CYS A 134 16.91 0.83 10.63
CA CYS A 134 16.15 2.05 10.90
C CYS A 134 15.72 2.13 12.37
N ALA A 135 15.17 1.04 12.93
CA ALA A 135 14.80 0.96 14.33
C ALA A 135 16.02 1.18 15.25
N ALA A 136 17.17 0.55 14.94
CA ALA A 136 18.40 0.71 15.70
C ALA A 136 18.91 2.16 15.70
N ILE A 137 18.89 2.84 14.55
CA ILE A 137 19.27 4.26 14.43
C ILE A 137 18.35 5.14 15.26
N LEU A 138 17.04 4.89 15.22
CA LEU A 138 16.05 5.65 15.98
C LEU A 138 16.19 5.44 17.50
N LEU A 139 16.43 4.21 17.93
CA LEU A 139 16.69 3.86 19.33
C LEU A 139 17.98 4.52 19.83
N GLU A 140 19.03 4.52 19.02
CA GLU A 140 20.29 5.17 19.36
C GLU A 140 20.15 6.70 19.44
N ALA A 141 19.44 7.31 18.49
CA ALA A 141 19.12 8.73 18.52
C ALA A 141 18.30 9.11 19.76
N ARG A 142 17.37 8.24 20.19
CA ARG A 142 16.61 8.42 21.42
C ARG A 142 17.51 8.38 22.66
N ARG A 143 18.43 7.41 22.75
CA ARG A 143 19.35 7.26 23.88
C ARG A 143 20.36 8.41 23.99
N LYS A 144 20.97 8.80 22.87
CA LYS A 144 22.04 9.81 22.85
C LYS A 144 21.53 11.25 22.83
N CYS A 145 20.48 11.53 22.09
CA CYS A 145 19.99 12.90 21.87
C CYS A 145 18.77 13.24 22.73
N HIS A 146 18.36 12.34 23.64
CA HIS A 146 17.14 12.45 24.45
C HIS A 146 15.90 12.82 23.60
N SER A 147 15.84 12.31 22.37
CA SER A 147 14.70 12.55 21.49
C SER A 147 13.43 12.04 22.16
N ARG A 148 12.43 12.92 22.29
CA ARG A 148 11.14 12.58 22.89
C ARG A 148 10.14 12.02 21.88
N ALA A 149 10.46 12.02 20.59
CA ALA A 149 9.56 11.51 19.56
C ALA A 149 9.26 10.01 19.81
N PRO A 150 7.99 9.62 19.99
CA PRO A 150 7.64 8.21 20.10
C PRO A 150 7.94 7.49 18.79
N ILE A 151 8.38 6.24 18.94
CA ILE A 151 8.62 5.31 17.84
C ILE A 151 7.54 4.24 17.92
N VAL A 152 6.79 4.08 16.83
CA VAL A 152 5.72 3.08 16.72
C VAL A 152 6.11 2.06 15.66
N LEU A 153 6.14 0.79 16.02
CA LEU A 153 6.23 -0.29 15.05
C LEU A 153 4.84 -0.84 14.82
N THR A 154 4.46 -1.02 13.56
CA THR A 154 3.24 -1.76 13.25
C THR A 154 3.62 -3.10 12.62
N SER A 155 2.95 -4.16 13.06
CA SER A 155 3.14 -5.50 12.51
C SER A 155 1.81 -6.22 12.37
N ALA A 156 1.73 -7.12 11.38
CA ALA A 156 0.60 -8.02 11.19
C ALA A 156 0.89 -9.44 11.69
N THR A 157 2.13 -9.75 12.08
CA THR A 157 2.58 -11.11 12.39
C THR A 157 3.05 -11.27 13.83
N LEU A 158 2.90 -12.52 14.31
CA LEU A 158 3.22 -13.01 15.65
C LEU A 158 4.73 -13.00 15.90
N ASP A 159 5.26 -11.86 16.34
CA ASP A 159 6.29 -11.77 17.41
C ASP A 159 6.44 -10.31 17.91
N GLY A 160 5.32 -9.63 18.16
CA GLY A 160 5.38 -8.27 18.70
C GLY A 160 5.95 -8.20 20.12
N GLN A 161 5.90 -9.31 20.87
CA GLN A 161 6.31 -9.36 22.27
C GLN A 161 7.82 -9.41 22.42
N ALA A 162 8.50 -10.34 21.73
CA ALA A 162 9.97 -10.42 21.83
C ALA A 162 10.62 -9.11 21.36
N LEU A 163 10.03 -8.48 20.32
CA LEU A 163 10.49 -7.20 19.83
C LEU A 163 10.34 -6.11 20.91
N ALA A 164 9.16 -5.97 21.52
CA ALA A 164 8.95 -5.02 22.61
C ALA A 164 9.92 -5.25 23.78
N ASP A 165 10.14 -6.50 24.18
CA ASP A 165 11.04 -6.87 25.27
C ASP A 165 12.50 -6.49 24.95
N GLN A 166 12.96 -6.78 23.72
CA GLN A 166 14.33 -6.52 23.28
C GLN A 166 14.68 -5.02 23.28
N ILE A 167 13.71 -4.16 22.98
CA ILE A 167 13.92 -2.71 22.83
C ILE A 167 13.40 -1.90 24.02
N GLY A 168 12.85 -2.56 25.04
CA GLY A 168 12.28 -1.91 26.22
C GLY A 168 11.02 -1.08 25.91
N GLY A 169 10.21 -1.56 24.97
CA GLY A 169 8.93 -0.96 24.59
C GLY A 169 7.73 -1.67 25.21
N VAL A 170 6.54 -1.28 24.79
CA VAL A 170 5.28 -1.94 25.14
C VAL A 170 4.61 -2.50 23.89
N ARG A 171 4.05 -3.70 24.00
CA ARG A 171 3.22 -4.30 22.95
C ARG A 171 1.75 -4.00 23.19
N LEU A 172 1.06 -3.62 22.13
CA LEU A 172 -0.40 -3.53 22.06
C LEU A 172 -0.92 -4.45 20.97
N THR A 173 -1.97 -5.21 21.29
CA THR A 173 -2.64 -6.07 20.32
C THR A 173 -4.04 -5.53 20.06
N ALA A 174 -4.38 -5.37 18.78
CA ALA A 174 -5.76 -5.10 18.34
C ALA A 174 -6.24 -6.29 17.54
N GLU A 175 -7.14 -7.08 18.12
CA GLU A 175 -7.71 -8.25 17.45
C GLU A 175 -8.63 -7.80 16.31
N GLY A 176 -8.46 -8.39 15.13
CA GLY A 176 -9.36 -8.16 14.00
C GLY A 176 -10.51 -9.15 13.99
N ARG A 177 -11.53 -8.84 13.19
CA ARG A 177 -12.58 -9.80 12.84
C ARG A 177 -12.05 -10.76 11.78
N THR A 178 -11.66 -11.97 12.18
CA THR A 178 -11.22 -13.02 11.25
C THR A 178 -12.44 -13.80 10.77
N TYR A 179 -12.65 -13.85 9.45
CA TYR A 179 -13.66 -14.72 8.84
C TYR A 179 -13.01 -16.01 8.37
N PRO A 180 -13.61 -17.20 8.61
CA PRO A 180 -13.02 -18.47 8.20
C PRO A 180 -12.88 -18.52 6.68
N ALA A 181 -11.64 -18.66 6.20
CA ALA A 181 -11.35 -18.87 4.78
C ALA A 181 -11.31 -20.38 4.50
N ARG A 182 -12.06 -20.83 3.49
CA ARG A 182 -11.99 -22.23 3.01
C ARG A 182 -10.83 -22.36 2.04
N SER A 183 -9.83 -23.20 2.38
CA SER A 183 -8.73 -23.53 1.47
C SER A 183 -9.09 -24.73 0.60
N GLU A 184 -9.05 -24.57 -0.72
CA GLU A 184 -9.16 -25.66 -1.69
C GLU A 184 -7.83 -25.77 -2.45
N THR A 185 -7.19 -26.95 -2.42
CA THR A 185 -5.94 -27.21 -3.15
C THR A 185 -6.23 -28.06 -4.37
N SER A 186 -5.95 -27.54 -5.57
CA SER A 186 -6.04 -28.33 -6.81
C SER A 186 -4.66 -28.79 -7.26
N ARG A 187 -4.49 -30.09 -7.55
CA ARG A 187 -3.28 -30.69 -8.14
C ARG A 187 -3.22 -30.54 -9.66
N ASN A 188 -3.76 -29.47 -10.22
CA ASN A 188 -3.58 -29.23 -11.64
C ASN A 188 -2.13 -28.85 -11.89
N HIS A 189 -1.41 -29.71 -12.62
CA HIS A 189 -0.09 -29.42 -13.16
C HIS A 189 -0.18 -28.05 -13.83
N PHE A 190 0.65 -27.11 -13.38
CA PHE A 190 0.80 -25.80 -14.00
C PHE A 190 1.30 -26.04 -15.43
N ARG A 191 0.38 -26.25 -16.38
CA ARG A 191 0.74 -26.29 -17.81
C ARG A 191 1.10 -24.85 -18.18
N PRO A 192 2.33 -24.57 -18.64
CA PRO A 192 2.66 -23.26 -19.14
C PRO A 192 1.62 -22.89 -20.20
N VAL A 193 1.00 -21.72 -20.06
CA VAL A 193 0.07 -21.19 -21.05
C VAL A 193 0.87 -21.03 -22.36
N PRO A 194 0.51 -21.72 -23.46
CA PRO A 194 1.22 -21.55 -24.72
C PRO A 194 1.07 -20.09 -25.16
N LYS A 195 2.20 -19.46 -25.48
CA LYS A 195 2.28 -18.05 -25.93
C LYS A 195 1.74 -17.86 -27.36
N THR A 196 0.57 -18.38 -27.69
CA THR A 196 -0.08 -18.14 -28.99
C THR A 196 -1.52 -18.66 -28.95
N SER A 197 -2.48 -17.80 -28.64
CA SER A 197 -3.69 -17.60 -29.47
C SER A 197 -4.53 -16.48 -28.88
N THR A 198 -4.90 -15.53 -29.73
CA THR A 198 -5.75 -14.38 -29.41
C THR A 198 -7.24 -14.75 -29.21
N ASN A 199 -7.59 -16.05 -29.18
CA ASN A 199 -8.97 -16.54 -29.12
C ASN A 199 -9.19 -17.66 -28.06
N GLY A 200 -8.34 -17.76 -27.03
CA GLY A 200 -8.51 -18.74 -25.95
C GLY A 200 -9.42 -18.25 -24.82
N SER A 201 -10.41 -19.06 -24.44
CA SER A 201 -11.21 -18.89 -23.22
C SER A 201 -10.29 -18.76 -21.99
N PRO A 202 -10.63 -17.94 -20.97
CA PRO A 202 -9.82 -17.85 -19.76
C PRO A 202 -9.68 -19.24 -19.12
N PRO A 203 -8.53 -19.54 -18.47
CA PRO A 203 -8.32 -20.83 -17.83
C PRO A 203 -9.49 -21.14 -16.88
N LEU A 204 -9.94 -22.40 -16.86
CA LEU A 204 -11.15 -22.86 -16.14
C LEU A 204 -11.28 -22.28 -14.72
N SER A 205 -10.17 -22.07 -14.01
CA SER A 205 -10.12 -21.44 -12.68
C SER A 205 -10.70 -20.02 -12.61
N VAL A 206 -10.47 -19.18 -13.63
CA VAL A 206 -10.94 -17.78 -13.66
C VAL A 206 -12.42 -17.72 -14.04
N ALA A 207 -12.85 -18.58 -14.96
CA ALA A 207 -14.26 -18.69 -15.36
C ALA A 207 -15.15 -19.23 -14.21
N GLN A 208 -14.64 -20.18 -13.41
CA GLN A 208 -15.34 -20.73 -12.24
C GLN A 208 -15.45 -19.73 -11.07
N LEU A 209 -14.54 -18.75 -10.99
CA LEU A 209 -14.58 -17.69 -9.98
C LEU A 209 -15.54 -16.56 -10.38
N ALA A 210 -15.66 -16.26 -11.68
CA ALA A 210 -16.55 -15.21 -12.20
C ALA A 210 -18.05 -15.47 -11.95
N SER A 211 -18.45 -16.74 -11.75
CA SER A 211 -19.84 -17.11 -11.43
C SER A 211 -20.21 -16.89 -9.95
N LYS A 212 -19.22 -16.65 -9.08
CA LYS A 212 -19.45 -16.28 -7.68
C LYS A 212 -19.39 -14.75 -7.62
N LYS A 213 -20.41 -14.09 -7.04
CA LYS A 213 -20.37 -12.64 -6.73
C LYS A 213 -19.34 -12.37 -5.61
N VAL A 214 -18.07 -12.64 -5.87
CA VAL A 214 -16.96 -12.60 -4.92
C VAL A 214 -15.82 -11.82 -5.57
N MET A 215 -15.36 -10.78 -4.87
CA MET A 215 -14.16 -10.06 -5.28
C MET A 215 -12.94 -10.96 -5.09
N CYS A 216 -12.28 -11.31 -6.20
CA CYS A 216 -11.13 -12.22 -6.20
C CYS A 216 -9.83 -11.43 -6.30
N SER A 217 -8.92 -11.61 -5.34
CA SER A 217 -7.55 -11.10 -5.43
C SER A 217 -6.64 -12.18 -6.01
N PHE A 218 -5.94 -11.87 -7.10
CA PHE A 218 -5.01 -12.79 -7.75
C PHE A 218 -3.57 -12.42 -7.40
N PHE A 219 -2.80 -13.39 -6.92
CA PHE A 219 -1.35 -13.26 -6.73
C PHE A 219 -0.63 -13.89 -7.92
N CYS A 220 0.15 -13.11 -8.66
CA CYS A 220 0.96 -13.59 -9.79
C CYS A 220 2.43 -13.22 -9.55
N PRO A 221 3.36 -14.20 -9.53
CA PRO A 221 4.79 -13.92 -9.37
C PRO A 221 5.33 -13.06 -10.52
N ALA A 222 6.26 -12.16 -10.19
CA ALA A 222 6.63 -11.00 -11.00
C ALA A 222 7.25 -11.26 -12.40
N LYS A 223 7.49 -12.52 -12.81
CA LYS A 223 8.19 -12.86 -14.06
C LYS A 223 7.32 -12.88 -15.33
N GLU A 224 6.00 -12.70 -15.24
CA GLU A 224 5.09 -12.85 -16.39
C GLU A 224 4.18 -11.64 -16.66
N ARG A 225 4.60 -10.43 -16.26
CA ARG A 225 3.84 -9.20 -16.55
C ARG A 225 4.17 -8.63 -17.93
N SER A 226 3.66 -9.25 -18.98
CA SER A 226 3.41 -8.54 -20.24
C SER A 226 2.23 -9.19 -20.95
N THR A 227 1.17 -8.41 -21.19
CA THR A 227 0.02 -8.61 -22.10
C THR A 227 -1.36 -9.04 -21.58
N LEU A 228 -1.58 -9.35 -20.29
CA LEU A 228 -2.91 -9.83 -19.82
C LEU A 228 -3.75 -8.84 -18.99
N ALA A 229 -3.29 -7.61 -18.75
CA ALA A 229 -3.90 -6.72 -17.75
C ALA A 229 -5.01 -5.76 -18.25
N GLU A 230 -5.43 -5.82 -19.51
CA GLU A 230 -6.42 -4.87 -20.04
C GLU A 230 -7.51 -5.55 -20.89
N ARG A 231 -8.40 -6.34 -20.26
CA ARG A 231 -9.75 -6.56 -20.80
C ARG A 231 -10.80 -6.59 -19.68
N PRO A 232 -11.87 -5.78 -19.75
CA PRO A 232 -12.96 -5.84 -18.79
C PRO A 232 -13.79 -7.12 -19.00
N VAL A 233 -14.15 -7.78 -17.90
CA VAL A 233 -14.83 -9.09 -17.85
C VAL A 233 -16.35 -9.01 -18.12
N ASN A 234 -16.91 -7.84 -18.41
CA ASN A 234 -18.36 -7.67 -18.60
C ASN A 234 -18.71 -6.99 -19.93
N LYS A 235 -19.07 -7.78 -20.96
CA LYS A 235 -20.15 -7.42 -21.91
C LYS A 235 -20.84 -8.70 -22.42
N PRO A 236 -22.18 -8.74 -22.46
CA PRO A 236 -22.91 -9.87 -23.04
C PRO A 236 -22.76 -9.88 -24.57
N TYR A 237 -22.59 -11.08 -25.13
CA TYR A 237 -22.48 -11.36 -26.56
C TYR A 237 -23.88 -11.28 -27.20
N GLN A 238 -24.07 -10.44 -28.23
CA GLN A 238 -25.25 -10.50 -29.10
C GLN A 238 -24.84 -11.14 -30.44
N GLU A 239 -25.50 -12.23 -30.81
CA GLU A 239 -25.35 -12.89 -32.11
C GLU A 239 -26.00 -12.04 -33.21
N THR A 240 -25.20 -11.59 -34.18
CA THR A 240 -25.72 -11.04 -35.44
C THR A 240 -25.94 -12.18 -36.43
N SER A 241 -27.20 -12.37 -36.82
CA SER A 241 -27.64 -13.29 -37.87
C SER A 241 -27.06 -12.90 -39.23
N THR A 242 -26.67 -13.94 -39.97
CA THR A 242 -26.14 -13.98 -41.33
C THR A 242 -27.04 -13.35 -42.41
N SER A 243 -26.43 -12.64 -43.37
CA SER A 243 -26.81 -12.74 -44.78
C SER A 243 -25.66 -12.30 -45.71
N SER A 244 -25.21 -13.27 -46.51
CA SER A 244 -24.62 -13.20 -47.85
C SER A 244 -24.25 -11.83 -48.45
N HIS A 245 -23.00 -11.67 -48.90
CA HIS A 245 -22.71 -11.50 -50.34
C HIS A 245 -21.20 -11.57 -50.67
N SER A 246 -20.99 -12.01 -51.90
CA SER A 246 -19.79 -12.27 -52.71
C SER A 246 -18.62 -11.29 -52.61
N THR A 247 -17.40 -11.85 -52.64
CA THR A 247 -16.14 -11.26 -53.13
C THR A 247 -16.20 -10.97 -54.64
N PRO A 248 -15.16 -10.39 -55.29
CA PRO A 248 -14.07 -9.50 -54.85
C PRO A 248 -13.98 -8.24 -55.74
N ASP A 249 -13.11 -7.26 -55.45
CA ASP A 249 -12.13 -6.87 -56.47
C ASP A 249 -10.98 -5.98 -55.95
N CYS A 250 -9.83 -6.20 -56.57
CA CYS A 250 -8.58 -5.46 -56.45
C CYS A 250 -8.70 -4.06 -57.10
N THR A 251 -7.94 -3.07 -56.63
CA THR A 251 -6.98 -2.29 -57.45
C THR A 251 -6.27 -1.19 -56.66
N HIS A 252 -5.01 -0.97 -57.07
CA HIS A 252 -4.09 0.13 -56.77
C HIS A 252 -4.77 1.52 -56.67
N SER A 253 -4.27 2.48 -55.89
CA SER A 253 -3.09 3.27 -56.27
C SER A 253 -2.84 4.42 -55.27
N GLN A 254 -1.60 4.92 -55.31
CA GLN A 254 -1.00 6.00 -54.52
C GLN A 254 -1.49 7.40 -54.91
N SER A 255 -1.40 8.37 -53.98
CA SER A 255 -0.91 9.78 -54.12
C SER A 255 -1.54 10.65 -53.01
N ILE A 256 -0.77 11.24 -52.08
CA ILE A 256 -0.05 12.53 -52.14
C ILE A 256 -0.95 13.71 -52.54
N GLY A 257 -1.11 14.69 -51.64
CA GLY A 257 -1.72 15.98 -51.96
C GLY A 257 -1.85 16.93 -50.76
N PHE A 258 -1.03 17.97 -50.77
CA PHE A 258 -0.90 19.08 -49.83
C PHE A 258 -2.19 19.87 -49.53
N SER A 259 -2.25 20.52 -48.36
CA SER A 259 -2.94 21.82 -48.20
C SER A 259 -2.12 22.76 -47.30
N ARG A 260 -1.84 23.95 -47.84
CA ARG A 260 -1.37 25.16 -47.15
C ARG A 260 -2.26 26.30 -47.62
N THR A 261 -2.95 26.93 -46.69
CA THR A 261 -3.59 28.26 -46.66
C THR A 261 -4.07 28.36 -45.20
N ASP A 262 -3.74 29.34 -44.37
CA ASP A 262 -3.14 30.68 -44.53
C ASP A 262 -2.19 30.98 -43.36
#